data_AF-G4QBY1-F1
#
_entry.id   AF-G4QBY1-F1
#
_cell.length_a   1.000
_cell.length_b   1.000
_cell.length_c   1.000
_cell.angle_alpha   90.00
_cell.angle_beta   90.00
_cell.angle_gamma   90.00
#
_symmetry.space_group_name_H-M   'P 1'
#
loop_
_entity.id
_entity.type
_entity.pdbx_description
1 polymer ?
#
loop_
_entity_poly.entity_id
_entity_poly.type
_entity_poly.pdbx_seq_one_letter_code
_entity_poly.pdbx_strand_id
1 'polypeptide(L)'
;MHPNDKLLKEWIDNGVPLKGLDLSNRVFKHWDLSGVVFDNINFSNTKFIDVRLSQTTFNVCDLTGCSFEDCYVLDAFINDSIVDSCFIRDSYFCSVKWTNSKLISLSVHNSYFSKGAILKCKLSYVSFLNSDLSETLFADVDLSEVSFKNCQMYKAIFYDLDCRSIKIKNCKLNHIVWSKSKLIGANFDNFDLKLCSFTDSDLTNSSFIKANLTQCSFKGSKLNNVLMNECIAPFSVFVEAHGHNFSIQNADLKQAVFAQANFEKSHFDHSDLSLTHWKKASAIKCSFNNCNLYYTDFSYSNLNESTFDEAKLSETRFHRALTEQSDLKTAPGAIEKDAALFEAELWSEQFRTNSQNTSQVSDTKGPLS
;
A
#
# COMPACT_ATOMS: atom_id res chain seq x y z
N MET A 1 -44.09 -7.07 8.04
CA MET A 1 -44.77 -7.63 9.23
C MET A 1 -43.98 -7.23 10.47
N HIS A 2 -44.64 -6.85 11.57
CA HIS A 2 -43.99 -6.52 12.85
C HIS A 2 -44.28 -7.62 13.89
N PRO A 3 -43.43 -8.66 14.01
CA PRO A 3 -43.64 -9.72 14.99
C PRO A 3 -43.41 -9.20 16.43
N ASN A 4 -44.10 -9.75 17.42
CA ASN A 4 -43.72 -9.47 18.82
C ASN A 4 -42.43 -10.24 19.19
N ASP A 5 -41.81 -9.87 20.32
CA ASP A 5 -40.52 -10.44 20.72
C ASP A 5 -40.58 -11.95 20.99
N LYS A 6 -41.71 -12.45 21.48
CA LYS A 6 -41.89 -13.88 21.76
C LYS A 6 -41.84 -14.70 20.47
N LEU A 7 -42.60 -14.27 19.46
CA LEU A 7 -42.64 -14.91 18.16
C LEU A 7 -41.29 -14.80 17.45
N LEU A 8 -40.63 -13.65 17.55
CA LEU A 8 -39.31 -13.43 16.95
C LEU A 8 -38.25 -14.36 17.57
N LYS A 9 -38.23 -14.50 18.91
CA LYS A 9 -37.35 -15.47 19.60
C LYS A 9 -37.63 -16.89 19.14
N GLU A 10 -38.89 -17.29 19.07
CA GLU A 10 -39.27 -18.62 18.60
C GLU A 10 -38.76 -18.90 17.18
N TRP A 11 -38.82 -17.92 16.27
CA TRP A 11 -38.25 -18.10 14.92
C TRP A 11 -36.72 -18.23 14.93
N ILE A 12 -36.03 -17.44 15.74
CA ILE A 12 -34.57 -17.47 15.87
C ILE A 12 -34.11 -18.81 16.48
N ASP A 13 -34.74 -19.24 17.57
CA ASP A 13 -34.41 -20.49 18.28
C ASP A 13 -34.63 -21.72 17.38
N ASN A 14 -35.58 -21.64 16.43
CA ASN A 14 -35.84 -22.68 15.44
C ASN A 14 -35.03 -22.52 14.15
N GLY A 15 -34.08 -21.57 14.07
CA GLY A 15 -33.20 -21.36 12.92
C GLY A 15 -33.93 -20.90 11.65
N VAL A 16 -35.07 -20.24 11.79
CA VAL A 16 -35.87 -19.77 10.65
C VAL A 16 -35.23 -18.50 10.06
N PRO A 17 -34.89 -18.48 8.75
CA PRO A 17 -34.45 -17.26 8.09
C PRO A 17 -35.52 -16.17 8.17
N LEU A 18 -35.13 -14.96 8.54
CA LEU A 18 -36.05 -13.85 8.71
C LEU A 18 -36.08 -13.02 7.43
N LYS A 19 -37.28 -12.86 6.85
CA LYS A 19 -37.45 -12.18 5.56
C LYS A 19 -38.56 -11.14 5.54
N GLY A 20 -38.28 -9.96 5.01
CA GLY A 20 -39.29 -8.91 4.76
C GLY A 20 -39.98 -8.37 6.03
N LEU A 21 -39.33 -8.50 7.18
CA LEU A 21 -39.85 -8.01 8.45
C LEU A 21 -39.46 -6.55 8.64
N ASP A 22 -40.31 -5.85 9.38
CA ASP A 22 -39.99 -4.53 9.88
C ASP A 22 -39.68 -4.64 11.38
N LEU A 23 -38.40 -4.44 11.67
CA LEU A 23 -37.81 -4.46 13.00
C LEU A 23 -37.27 -3.08 13.39
N SER A 24 -37.74 -2.01 12.74
CA SER A 24 -37.33 -0.63 13.02
C SER A 24 -37.68 -0.18 14.43
N ASN A 25 -36.91 0.79 14.95
CA ASN A 25 -37.08 1.43 16.26
C ASN A 25 -37.03 0.46 17.46
N ARG A 26 -36.54 -0.77 17.26
CA ARG A 26 -36.47 -1.78 18.31
C ARG A 26 -35.23 -1.62 19.16
N VAL A 27 -35.28 -2.23 20.34
CA VAL A 27 -34.11 -2.38 21.21
C VAL A 27 -33.90 -3.87 21.46
N PHE A 28 -32.85 -4.41 20.86
CA PHE A 28 -32.34 -5.73 21.16
C PHE A 28 -31.30 -5.59 22.27
N LYS A 29 -31.60 -6.16 23.45
CA LYS A 29 -30.69 -6.13 24.60
C LYS A 29 -30.43 -7.55 25.12
N HIS A 30 -29.16 -7.98 25.12
CA HIS A 30 -28.77 -9.35 25.52
C HIS A 30 -29.31 -10.47 24.63
N TRP A 31 -29.59 -10.17 23.35
CA TRP A 31 -30.07 -11.19 22.41
C TRP A 31 -28.89 -11.97 21.81
N ASP A 32 -29.12 -13.25 21.56
CA ASP A 32 -28.27 -14.04 20.69
C ASP A 32 -28.96 -14.16 19.34
N LEU A 33 -28.36 -13.55 18.32
CA LEU A 33 -28.80 -13.54 16.93
C LEU A 33 -27.76 -14.26 16.04
N SER A 34 -26.90 -15.08 16.65
CA SER A 34 -25.84 -15.79 15.94
C SER A 34 -26.41 -16.77 14.93
N GLY A 35 -25.79 -16.82 13.74
CA GLY A 35 -26.20 -17.69 12.64
C GLY A 35 -27.50 -17.29 11.92
N VAL A 36 -28.19 -16.24 12.38
CA VAL A 36 -29.44 -15.78 11.75
C VAL A 36 -29.15 -15.16 10.38
N VAL A 37 -30.01 -15.47 9.41
CA VAL A 37 -30.02 -14.81 8.10
C VAL A 37 -31.18 -13.82 8.07
N PHE A 38 -30.84 -12.55 7.89
CA PHE A 38 -31.76 -11.44 7.72
C PHE A 38 -31.80 -11.04 6.24
N ASP A 39 -32.93 -11.29 5.58
CA ASP A 39 -33.14 -10.96 4.17
C ASP A 39 -34.18 -9.85 4.04
N ASN A 40 -33.79 -8.71 3.45
CA ASN A 40 -34.69 -7.59 3.19
C ASN A 40 -35.42 -7.12 4.46
N ILE A 41 -34.66 -6.91 5.53
CA ILE A 41 -35.18 -6.46 6.83
C ILE A 41 -34.97 -4.97 7.01
N ASN A 42 -36.02 -4.28 7.47
CA ASN A 42 -35.91 -2.90 7.95
C ASN A 42 -35.48 -2.90 9.43
N PHE A 43 -34.27 -2.45 9.71
CA PHE A 43 -33.73 -2.23 11.05
C PHE A 43 -33.60 -0.75 11.40
N SER A 44 -34.19 0.16 10.62
CA SER A 44 -33.97 1.60 10.82
C SER A 44 -34.19 2.04 12.28
N ASN A 45 -33.26 2.81 12.83
CA ASN A 45 -33.23 3.29 14.22
C ASN A 45 -33.22 2.20 15.30
N THR A 46 -32.87 0.96 14.96
CA THR A 46 -32.78 -0.14 15.92
C THR A 46 -31.49 -0.09 16.71
N LYS A 47 -31.60 -0.39 18.01
CA LYS A 47 -30.47 -0.45 18.94
C LYS A 47 -30.13 -1.89 19.28
N PHE A 48 -28.88 -2.26 19.08
CA PHE A 48 -28.29 -3.50 19.53
C PHE A 48 -27.37 -3.18 20.71
N ILE A 49 -27.69 -3.72 21.89
CA ILE A 49 -26.97 -3.49 23.14
C ILE A 49 -26.59 -4.85 23.73
N ASP A 50 -25.31 -5.15 23.79
CA ASP A 50 -24.79 -6.46 24.23
C ASP A 50 -25.47 -7.61 23.47
N VAL A 51 -25.42 -7.54 22.14
CA VAL A 51 -26.02 -8.54 21.25
C VAL A 51 -24.92 -9.36 20.58
N ARG A 52 -25.15 -10.67 20.49
CA ARG A 52 -24.28 -11.58 19.72
C ARG A 52 -24.82 -11.73 18.31
N LEU A 53 -23.96 -11.48 17.33
CA LEU A 53 -24.25 -11.53 15.90
C LEU A 53 -23.17 -12.37 15.19
N SER A 54 -22.68 -13.41 15.86
CA SER A 54 -21.65 -14.27 15.28
C SER A 54 -22.22 -15.06 14.11
N GLN A 55 -21.54 -15.08 12.98
CA GLN A 55 -21.95 -15.80 11.76
C GLN A 55 -23.32 -15.37 11.22
N THR A 56 -23.81 -14.20 11.63
CA THR A 56 -25.05 -13.61 11.12
C THR A 56 -24.84 -13.09 9.71
N THR A 57 -25.89 -13.15 8.88
CA THR A 57 -25.90 -12.55 7.55
C THR A 57 -26.99 -11.50 7.44
N PHE A 58 -26.63 -10.30 6.99
CA PHE A 58 -27.55 -9.23 6.61
C PHE A 58 -27.51 -9.07 5.09
N ASN A 59 -28.60 -9.40 4.41
CA ASN A 59 -28.74 -9.23 2.96
C ASN A 59 -29.83 -8.20 2.68
N VAL A 60 -29.48 -7.15 1.93
CA VAL A 60 -30.43 -6.13 1.50
C VAL A 60 -31.17 -5.50 2.70
N CYS A 61 -30.46 -5.30 3.81
CA CYS A 61 -31.03 -4.73 5.02
C CYS A 61 -30.89 -3.21 5.03
N ASP A 62 -31.87 -2.54 5.64
CA ASP A 62 -31.78 -1.12 5.97
C ASP A 62 -31.38 -0.98 7.45
N LEU A 63 -30.13 -0.60 7.69
CA LEU A 63 -29.54 -0.38 9.02
C LEU A 63 -29.49 1.12 9.37
N THR A 64 -30.20 1.99 8.64
CA THR A 64 -30.13 3.44 8.81
C THR A 64 -30.41 3.86 10.25
N GLY A 65 -29.52 4.64 10.86
CA GLY A 65 -29.66 5.13 12.24
C GLY A 65 -29.47 4.05 13.32
N CYS A 66 -29.01 2.84 12.96
CA CYS A 66 -28.74 1.80 13.95
C CYS A 66 -27.58 2.15 14.89
N SER A 67 -27.68 1.66 16.13
CA SER A 67 -26.56 1.68 17.08
C SER A 67 -26.17 0.26 17.51
N PHE A 68 -24.88 -0.03 17.49
CA PHE A 68 -24.28 -1.24 18.03
C PHE A 68 -23.40 -0.85 19.21
N GLU A 69 -23.82 -1.24 20.41
CA GLU A 69 -23.14 -0.95 21.67
C GLU A 69 -22.82 -2.28 22.37
N ASP A 70 -21.56 -2.46 22.77
CA ASP A 70 -21.09 -3.69 23.43
C ASP A 70 -21.40 -4.98 22.64
N CYS A 71 -21.53 -4.89 21.32
CA CYS A 71 -21.94 -6.01 20.49
C CYS A 71 -20.77 -6.91 20.12
N TYR A 72 -21.04 -8.21 20.01
CA TYR A 72 -20.07 -9.20 19.56
C TYR A 72 -20.47 -9.72 18.18
N VAL A 73 -19.73 -9.30 17.16
CA VAL A 73 -19.96 -9.58 15.74
C VAL A 73 -18.71 -10.25 15.17
N LEU A 74 -18.76 -11.58 15.07
CA LEU A 74 -17.64 -12.40 14.58
C LEU A 74 -18.07 -13.14 13.31
N ASP A 75 -17.23 -13.11 12.27
CA ASP A 75 -17.46 -13.88 11.02
C ASP A 75 -18.83 -13.58 10.35
N ALA A 76 -19.35 -12.37 10.52
CA ALA A 76 -20.62 -11.94 9.97
C ALA A 76 -20.48 -11.38 8.55
N PHE A 77 -21.60 -11.36 7.82
CA PHE A 77 -21.69 -10.84 6.46
C PHE A 77 -22.74 -9.73 6.38
N ILE A 78 -22.38 -8.61 5.75
CA ILE A 78 -23.28 -7.49 5.48
C ILE A 78 -23.20 -7.18 3.99
N ASN A 79 -24.24 -7.60 3.28
CA ASN A 79 -24.30 -7.60 1.82
C ASN A 79 -25.42 -6.70 1.33
N ASP A 80 -25.12 -5.90 0.30
CA ASP A 80 -26.10 -5.09 -0.44
C ASP A 80 -26.99 -4.21 0.48
N SER A 81 -26.45 -3.80 1.63
CA SER A 81 -27.20 -3.17 2.72
C SER A 81 -26.90 -1.67 2.80
N ILE A 82 -27.84 -0.94 3.41
CA ILE A 82 -27.71 0.51 3.67
C ILE A 82 -27.33 0.69 5.13
N VAL A 83 -26.24 1.40 5.36
CA VAL A 83 -25.64 1.65 6.68
C VAL A 83 -25.39 3.15 6.75
N ASP A 84 -26.48 3.91 6.88
CA ASP A 84 -26.43 5.37 6.96
C ASP A 84 -26.59 5.83 8.40
N SER A 85 -25.72 6.74 8.84
CA SER A 85 -25.83 7.43 10.14
C SER A 85 -25.85 6.44 11.32
N CYS A 86 -25.14 5.32 11.16
CA CYS A 86 -25.01 4.30 12.18
C CYS A 86 -23.86 4.61 13.14
N PHE A 87 -23.98 4.07 14.35
CA PHE A 87 -22.95 4.17 15.37
C PHE A 87 -22.52 2.79 15.87
N ILE A 88 -21.22 2.51 15.87
CA ILE A 88 -20.62 1.32 16.47
C ILE A 88 -19.70 1.79 17.60
N ARG A 89 -19.94 1.32 18.82
CA ARG A 89 -19.12 1.68 19.98
C ARG A 89 -18.85 0.50 20.88
N ASP A 90 -17.63 0.49 21.43
CA ASP A 90 -17.18 -0.47 22.43
C ASP A 90 -17.49 -1.93 22.00
N SER A 91 -17.46 -2.17 20.68
CA SER A 91 -17.95 -3.40 20.06
C SER A 91 -16.82 -4.18 19.40
N TYR A 92 -17.05 -5.49 19.23
CA TYR A 92 -16.11 -6.41 18.61
C TYR A 92 -16.63 -6.85 17.25
N PHE A 93 -16.14 -6.23 16.18
CA PHE A 93 -16.39 -6.55 14.77
C PHE A 93 -15.14 -7.21 14.16
N CYS A 94 -15.00 -8.51 14.35
CA CYS A 94 -13.84 -9.26 13.87
C CYS A 94 -14.22 -10.16 12.70
N SER A 95 -13.39 -10.19 11.66
CA SER A 95 -13.62 -10.99 10.46
C SER A 95 -14.96 -10.70 9.74
N VAL A 96 -15.52 -9.51 9.96
CA VAL A 96 -16.79 -9.10 9.32
C VAL A 96 -16.54 -8.68 7.88
N LYS A 97 -17.35 -9.20 6.96
CA LYS A 97 -17.28 -8.88 5.53
C LYS A 97 -18.44 -7.98 5.12
N TRP A 98 -18.10 -6.85 4.53
CA TRP A 98 -19.02 -5.87 3.97
C TRP A 98 -18.89 -5.91 2.45
N THR A 99 -19.97 -6.22 1.76
CA THR A 99 -19.96 -6.35 0.29
C THR A 99 -21.07 -5.51 -0.32
N ASN A 100 -20.77 -4.77 -1.40
CA ASN A 100 -21.75 -4.00 -2.17
C ASN A 100 -22.64 -3.06 -1.34
N SER A 101 -22.16 -2.63 -0.17
CA SER A 101 -22.98 -1.89 0.80
C SER A 101 -22.67 -0.40 0.77
N LYS A 102 -23.64 0.42 1.19
CA LYS A 102 -23.48 1.88 1.30
C LYS A 102 -23.30 2.25 2.76
N LEU A 103 -22.08 2.63 3.13
CA LEU A 103 -21.71 3.08 4.47
C LEU A 103 -21.57 4.60 4.43
N ILE A 104 -22.59 5.31 4.91
CA ILE A 104 -22.65 6.78 4.86
C ILE A 104 -22.71 7.27 6.29
N SER A 105 -21.86 8.23 6.67
CA SER A 105 -21.85 8.81 8.01
C SER A 105 -21.71 7.77 9.14
N LEU A 106 -21.14 6.60 8.86
CA LEU A 106 -20.87 5.57 9.86
C LEU A 106 -19.78 6.07 10.80
N SER A 107 -20.03 5.94 12.10
CA SER A 107 -19.07 6.28 13.13
C SER A 107 -18.72 5.05 13.98
N VAL A 108 -17.43 4.71 14.02
CA VAL A 108 -16.88 3.56 14.73
C VAL A 108 -15.91 4.04 15.80
N HIS A 109 -16.26 3.83 17.07
CA HIS A 109 -15.54 4.36 18.22
C HIS A 109 -15.11 3.22 19.16
N ASN A 110 -13.85 3.26 19.63
CA ASN A 110 -13.32 2.34 20.64
C ASN A 110 -13.60 0.85 20.33
N SER A 111 -13.59 0.47 19.05
CA SER A 111 -14.06 -0.85 18.64
C SER A 111 -12.96 -1.65 17.95
N TYR A 112 -13.09 -2.96 18.00
CA TYR A 112 -12.27 -3.86 17.18
C TYR A 112 -12.98 -4.02 15.85
N PHE A 113 -12.31 -3.65 14.76
CA PHE A 113 -12.78 -3.74 13.38
C PHE A 113 -11.72 -4.43 12.53
N SER A 114 -11.15 -5.52 13.05
CA SER A 114 -9.94 -6.17 12.54
C SER A 114 -10.27 -7.41 11.72
N LYS A 115 -9.36 -7.80 10.83
CA LYS A 115 -9.43 -9.00 9.97
C LYS A 115 -10.65 -9.03 9.03
N GLY A 116 -11.37 -7.91 8.93
CA GLY A 116 -12.55 -7.78 8.09
C GLY A 116 -12.20 -7.52 6.63
N ALA A 117 -13.22 -7.49 5.79
CA ALA A 117 -13.08 -7.04 4.41
C ALA A 117 -14.21 -6.07 4.05
N ILE A 118 -13.87 -4.96 3.43
CA ILE A 118 -14.80 -4.00 2.84
C ILE A 118 -14.56 -4.02 1.34
N LEU A 119 -15.52 -4.57 0.61
CA LEU A 119 -15.40 -4.90 -0.81
C LEU A 119 -16.53 -4.25 -1.59
N LYS A 120 -16.21 -3.48 -2.63
CA LYS A 120 -17.21 -2.88 -3.52
C LYS A 120 -18.22 -1.98 -2.79
N CYS A 121 -17.82 -1.43 -1.64
CA CYS A 121 -18.66 -0.56 -0.83
C CYS A 121 -18.44 0.91 -1.19
N LYS A 122 -19.45 1.73 -0.87
CA LYS A 122 -19.29 3.18 -0.84
C LYS A 122 -19.15 3.64 0.60
N LEU A 123 -17.99 4.19 0.96
CA LEU A 123 -17.74 4.80 2.27
C LEU A 123 -17.70 6.32 2.09
N SER A 124 -18.70 7.01 2.62
CA SER A 124 -18.76 8.48 2.56
C SER A 124 -18.92 9.04 3.97
N TYR A 125 -18.01 9.94 4.37
CA TYR A 125 -18.02 10.56 5.70
C TYR A 125 -17.92 9.54 6.86
N VAL A 126 -17.21 8.43 6.63
CA VAL A 126 -17.02 7.40 7.66
C VAL A 126 -15.86 7.79 8.58
N SER A 127 -16.07 7.65 9.89
CA SER A 127 -15.08 7.99 10.91
C SER A 127 -14.74 6.78 11.77
N PHE A 128 -13.46 6.44 11.84
CA PHE A 128 -12.90 5.50 12.80
C PHE A 128 -12.10 6.26 13.87
N LEU A 129 -12.47 6.08 15.13
CA LEU A 129 -11.84 6.71 16.28
C LEU A 129 -11.42 5.65 17.31
N ASN A 130 -10.16 5.70 17.75
CA ASN A 130 -9.61 4.81 18.79
C ASN A 130 -9.89 3.32 18.52
N SER A 131 -9.90 2.92 17.25
CA SER A 131 -10.34 1.59 16.83
C SER A 131 -9.19 0.80 16.21
N ASP A 132 -9.29 -0.52 16.27
CA ASP A 132 -8.33 -1.44 15.68
C ASP A 132 -8.83 -1.96 14.34
N LEU A 133 -8.17 -1.58 13.25
CA LEU A 133 -8.44 -2.03 11.87
C LEU A 133 -7.33 -2.94 11.34
N SER A 134 -6.58 -3.58 12.22
CA SER A 134 -5.48 -4.46 11.83
C SER A 134 -5.99 -5.59 10.93
N GLU A 135 -5.22 -5.89 9.89
CA GLU A 135 -5.50 -6.96 8.90
C GLU A 135 -6.81 -6.77 8.11
N THR A 136 -7.39 -5.56 8.10
CA THR A 136 -8.60 -5.27 7.33
C THR A 136 -8.27 -4.94 5.88
N LEU A 137 -9.02 -5.54 4.95
CA LEU A 137 -8.92 -5.31 3.51
C LEU A 137 -9.95 -4.29 3.03
N PHE A 138 -9.48 -3.30 2.27
CA PHE A 138 -10.29 -2.37 1.48
C PHE A 138 -9.96 -2.60 0.00
N ALA A 139 -10.95 -2.97 -0.81
CA ALA A 139 -10.77 -3.18 -2.26
C ALA A 139 -12.04 -2.79 -3.04
N ASP A 140 -11.84 -2.09 -4.16
CA ASP A 140 -12.93 -1.51 -4.96
C ASP A 140 -13.85 -0.59 -4.14
N VAL A 141 -13.30 0.19 -3.22
CA VAL A 141 -14.05 1.03 -2.29
C VAL A 141 -13.92 2.51 -2.64
N ASP A 142 -15.05 3.24 -2.60
CA ASP A 142 -15.02 4.70 -2.54
C ASP A 142 -14.72 5.14 -1.10
N LEU A 143 -13.59 5.81 -0.87
CA LEU A 143 -13.13 6.29 0.44
C LEU A 143 -13.28 7.82 0.62
N SER A 144 -14.29 8.41 -0.04
CA SER A 144 -14.57 9.84 0.05
C SER A 144 -14.80 10.30 1.50
N GLU A 145 -13.97 11.24 1.96
CA GLU A 145 -14.06 11.84 3.31
C GLU A 145 -13.97 10.82 4.47
N VAL A 146 -13.21 9.73 4.30
CA VAL A 146 -12.95 8.77 5.38
C VAL A 146 -11.84 9.27 6.31
N SER A 147 -12.07 9.17 7.62
CA SER A 147 -11.11 9.57 8.65
C SER A 147 -10.72 8.43 9.59
N PHE A 148 -9.43 8.28 9.81
CA PHE A 148 -8.83 7.39 10.82
C PHE A 148 -8.11 8.25 11.87
N LYS A 149 -8.54 8.16 13.13
CA LYS A 149 -7.93 8.90 14.24
C LYS A 149 -7.62 7.98 15.40
N ASN A 150 -6.36 7.99 15.84
CA ASN A 150 -5.85 7.14 16.92
C ASN A 150 -6.07 5.64 16.66
N CYS A 151 -6.04 5.21 15.39
CA CYS A 151 -6.31 3.84 15.01
C CYS A 151 -5.05 2.98 14.98
N GLN A 152 -5.21 1.68 15.20
CA GLN A 152 -4.21 0.67 14.83
C GLN A 152 -4.59 0.12 13.44
N MET A 153 -3.65 0.08 12.50
CA MET A 153 -3.90 -0.38 11.13
C MET A 153 -2.81 -1.35 10.67
N TYR A 154 -2.32 -2.17 11.61
CA TYR A 154 -1.24 -3.12 11.35
C TYR A 154 -1.67 -4.12 10.27
N LYS A 155 -0.89 -4.24 9.19
CA LYS A 155 -1.21 -5.12 8.04
C LYS A 155 -2.56 -4.83 7.37
N ALA A 156 -3.16 -3.65 7.56
CA ALA A 156 -4.32 -3.27 6.76
C ALA A 156 -3.92 -3.18 5.28
N ILE A 157 -4.86 -3.48 4.37
CA ILE A 157 -4.61 -3.53 2.93
C ILE A 157 -5.58 -2.59 2.23
N PHE A 158 -5.03 -1.70 1.41
CA PHE A 158 -5.73 -0.78 0.52
C PHE A 158 -5.28 -1.14 -0.91
N TYR A 159 -6.19 -1.74 -1.67
CA TYR A 159 -5.88 -2.23 -3.02
C TYR A 159 -6.69 -1.47 -4.07
N ASP A 160 -5.96 -0.79 -4.98
CA ASP A 160 -6.52 -0.07 -6.12
C ASP A 160 -7.55 1.00 -5.72
N LEU A 161 -7.16 1.86 -4.77
CA LEU A 161 -8.06 2.86 -4.17
C LEU A 161 -7.62 4.29 -4.43
N ASP A 162 -8.59 5.20 -4.46
CA ASP A 162 -8.33 6.64 -4.36
C ASP A 162 -8.27 7.06 -2.88
N CYS A 163 -7.05 7.28 -2.39
CA CYS A 163 -6.79 7.65 -1.01
C CYS A 163 -6.50 9.14 -0.84
N ARG A 164 -6.77 10.00 -1.83
CA ARG A 164 -6.42 11.43 -1.76
C ARG A 164 -7.18 12.21 -0.69
N SER A 165 -8.40 11.78 -0.38
CA SER A 165 -9.26 12.45 0.62
C SER A 165 -9.18 11.84 2.02
N ILE A 166 -8.45 10.73 2.22
CA ILE A 166 -8.43 10.07 3.52
C ILE A 166 -7.63 10.88 4.52
N LYS A 167 -8.13 10.96 5.75
CA LYS A 167 -7.46 11.66 6.85
C LYS A 167 -6.89 10.62 7.80
N ILE A 168 -5.57 10.62 7.96
CA ILE A 168 -4.89 9.72 8.90
C ILE A 168 -4.23 10.57 9.98
N LYS A 169 -4.66 10.43 11.23
CA LYS A 169 -4.09 11.16 12.37
C LYS A 169 -3.76 10.24 13.52
N ASN A 170 -2.53 10.33 14.04
CA ASN A 170 -2.06 9.56 15.19
C ASN A 170 -2.29 8.04 15.06
N CYS A 171 -2.20 7.50 13.84
CA CYS A 171 -2.44 6.08 13.59
C CYS A 171 -1.12 5.31 13.59
N LYS A 172 -1.17 4.03 13.99
CA LYS A 172 -0.03 3.12 13.80
C LYS A 172 -0.19 2.37 12.49
N LEU A 173 0.76 2.57 11.58
CA LEU A 173 0.66 2.16 10.18
C LEU A 173 1.69 1.10 9.79
N ASN A 174 2.48 0.58 10.72
CA ASN A 174 3.50 -0.44 10.43
C ASN A 174 2.89 -1.62 9.66
N HIS A 175 3.58 -2.10 8.63
CA HIS A 175 3.15 -3.19 7.74
C HIS A 175 1.91 -2.93 6.88
N ILE A 176 1.38 -1.71 6.82
CA ILE A 176 0.24 -1.41 5.95
C ILE A 176 0.63 -1.56 4.47
N VAL A 177 -0.33 -2.00 3.65
CA VAL A 177 -0.14 -2.19 2.21
C VAL A 177 -1.07 -1.25 1.46
N TRP A 178 -0.50 -0.26 0.77
CA TRP A 178 -1.15 0.47 -0.30
C TRP A 178 -0.61 -0.03 -1.63
N SER A 179 -1.39 -0.87 -2.30
CA SER A 179 -1.05 -1.36 -3.64
C SER A 179 -1.90 -0.69 -4.69
N LYS A 180 -1.28 -0.20 -5.77
CA LYS A 180 -1.97 0.44 -6.90
C LYS A 180 -2.85 1.64 -6.51
N SER A 181 -2.59 2.25 -5.36
CA SER A 181 -3.47 3.27 -4.77
C SER A 181 -2.97 4.68 -5.05
N LYS A 182 -3.88 5.66 -5.09
CA LYS A 182 -3.55 7.08 -5.26
C LYS A 182 -3.43 7.76 -3.91
N LEU A 183 -2.22 8.12 -3.54
CA LEU A 183 -1.84 8.79 -2.30
C LEU A 183 -1.24 10.18 -2.59
N ILE A 184 -1.71 10.84 -3.65
CA ILE A 184 -1.17 12.13 -4.13
C ILE A 184 -1.31 13.19 -3.03
N GLY A 185 -0.20 13.83 -2.66
CA GLY A 185 -0.16 14.87 -1.64
C GLY A 185 -0.29 14.37 -0.21
N ALA A 186 -0.17 13.06 0.03
CA ALA A 186 -0.24 12.50 1.38
C ALA A 186 0.94 12.97 2.24
N ASN A 187 0.68 13.22 3.53
CA ASN A 187 1.70 13.55 4.50
C ASN A 187 1.90 12.38 5.47
N PHE A 188 3.10 11.81 5.45
CA PHE A 188 3.58 10.76 6.34
C PHE A 188 4.82 11.20 7.13
N ASP A 189 4.99 12.49 7.35
CA ASP A 189 6.14 13.03 8.07
C ASP A 189 6.17 12.48 9.50
N ASN A 190 7.35 12.06 9.95
CA ASN A 190 7.61 11.50 11.28
C ASN A 190 6.86 10.19 11.60
N PHE A 191 6.21 9.55 10.62
CA PHE A 191 5.55 8.25 10.87
C PHE A 191 6.56 7.11 10.97
N ASP A 192 6.24 6.13 11.82
CA ASP A 192 6.86 4.80 11.75
C ASP A 192 6.10 3.95 10.72
N LEU A 193 6.73 3.75 9.56
CA LEU A 193 6.21 3.02 8.41
C LEU A 193 7.03 1.76 8.13
N LYS A 194 7.70 1.18 9.13
CA LYS A 194 8.45 -0.07 8.92
C LYS A 194 7.60 -1.11 8.21
N LEU A 195 8.23 -1.76 7.22
CA LEU A 195 7.66 -2.89 6.49
C LEU A 195 6.38 -2.56 5.70
N CYS A 196 6.12 -1.28 5.42
CA CYS A 196 4.99 -0.87 4.60
C CYS A 196 5.24 -1.10 3.11
N SER A 197 4.18 -1.24 2.33
CA SER A 197 4.25 -1.38 0.88
C SER A 197 3.42 -0.31 0.19
N PHE A 198 4.03 0.38 -0.76
CA PHE A 198 3.45 1.37 -1.67
C PHE A 198 3.56 0.88 -3.13
N THR A 199 3.54 -0.44 -3.34
CA THR A 199 3.81 -1.06 -4.64
C THR A 199 2.81 -0.58 -5.70
N ASP A 200 3.31 -0.12 -6.85
CA ASP A 200 2.56 0.43 -7.97
C ASP A 200 1.65 1.63 -7.62
N SER A 201 1.87 2.27 -6.47
CA SER A 201 1.05 3.40 -6.01
C SER A 201 1.52 4.75 -6.58
N ASP A 202 0.60 5.70 -6.65
CA ASP A 202 0.90 7.09 -7.02
C ASP A 202 1.08 7.95 -5.77
N LEU A 203 2.32 8.33 -5.50
CA LEU A 203 2.73 9.14 -4.35
C LEU A 203 3.09 10.57 -4.77
N THR A 204 2.69 11.03 -5.96
CA THR A 204 3.07 12.35 -6.47
C THR A 204 2.79 13.47 -5.43
N ASN A 205 3.77 14.34 -5.19
CA ASN A 205 3.74 15.44 -4.21
C ASN A 205 3.57 15.04 -2.74
N SER A 206 3.80 13.77 -2.38
CA SER A 206 3.71 13.30 -0.99
C SER A 206 4.99 13.56 -0.19
N SER A 207 4.87 13.52 1.14
CA SER A 207 5.97 13.80 2.08
C SER A 207 6.14 12.67 3.09
N PHE A 208 7.40 12.29 3.34
CA PHE A 208 7.85 11.28 4.30
C PHE A 208 9.06 11.80 5.09
N ILE A 209 9.13 13.11 5.34
CA ILE A 209 10.25 13.74 6.02
C ILE A 209 10.38 13.14 7.42
N LYS A 210 11.59 12.69 7.79
CA LYS A 210 11.87 12.04 9.09
C LYS A 210 11.07 10.75 9.36
N ALA A 211 10.46 10.16 8.34
CA ALA A 211 9.76 8.90 8.50
C ALA A 211 10.74 7.73 8.68
N ASN A 212 10.29 6.68 9.37
CA ASN A 212 10.98 5.40 9.38
C ASN A 212 10.42 4.51 8.26
N LEU A 213 11.20 4.31 7.22
CA LEU A 213 10.90 3.56 6.00
C LEU A 213 11.69 2.26 5.92
N THR A 214 12.20 1.75 7.05
CA THR A 214 12.99 0.52 7.09
C THR A 214 12.20 -0.64 6.47
N GLN A 215 12.81 -1.31 5.49
CA GLN A 215 12.20 -2.42 4.74
C GLN A 215 10.87 -2.06 4.03
N CYS A 216 10.67 -0.80 3.65
CA CYS A 216 9.53 -0.41 2.82
C CYS A 216 9.70 -0.85 1.36
N SER A 217 8.59 -1.16 0.69
CA SER A 217 8.55 -1.34 -0.77
C SER A 217 7.88 -0.16 -1.46
N PHE A 218 8.58 0.45 -2.40
CA PHE A 218 8.11 1.45 -3.36
C PHE A 218 8.17 0.93 -4.80
N LYS A 219 8.21 -0.40 -4.97
CA LYS A 219 8.35 -1.02 -6.30
C LYS A 219 7.31 -0.47 -7.28
N GLY A 220 7.73 -0.03 -8.47
CA GLY A 220 6.83 0.44 -9.53
C GLY A 220 6.08 1.75 -9.21
N SER A 221 6.35 2.39 -8.06
CA SER A 221 5.58 3.55 -7.62
C SER A 221 5.98 4.83 -8.37
N LYS A 222 5.04 5.79 -8.42
CA LYS A 222 5.28 7.14 -8.95
C LYS A 222 5.65 8.08 -7.81
N LEU A 223 6.84 8.65 -7.87
CA LEU A 223 7.48 9.45 -6.82
C LEU A 223 7.82 10.88 -7.28
N ASN A 224 7.05 11.43 -8.21
CA ASN A 224 7.27 12.80 -8.71
C ASN A 224 7.09 13.83 -7.58
N ASN A 225 8.09 14.70 -7.40
CA ASN A 225 8.15 15.73 -6.36
C ASN A 225 7.92 15.19 -4.93
N VAL A 226 8.32 13.95 -4.64
CA VAL A 226 8.22 13.37 -3.30
C VAL A 226 9.39 13.82 -2.43
N LEU A 227 9.09 14.14 -1.17
CA LEU A 227 10.08 14.53 -0.16
C LEU A 227 10.27 13.39 0.85
N MET A 228 11.49 12.88 0.99
CA MET A 228 11.90 11.85 1.96
C MET A 228 13.17 12.27 2.73
N ASN A 229 13.38 13.58 2.89
CA ASN A 229 14.57 14.10 3.57
C ASN A 229 14.62 13.63 5.04
N GLU A 230 15.83 13.38 5.54
CA GLU A 230 16.08 12.95 6.92
C GLU A 230 15.39 11.63 7.31
N CYS A 231 14.97 10.81 6.34
CA CYS A 231 14.33 9.52 6.62
C CYS A 231 15.34 8.42 7.00
N ILE A 232 14.82 7.38 7.66
CA ILE A 232 15.56 6.15 7.96
C ILE A 232 14.97 5.05 7.07
N ALA A 233 15.63 4.72 5.97
CA ALA A 233 15.14 3.81 4.93
C ALA A 233 16.09 2.65 4.57
N PRO A 234 16.77 1.99 5.54
CA PRO A 234 17.61 0.84 5.21
C PRO A 234 16.77 -0.32 4.67
N PHE A 235 17.33 -1.08 3.74
CA PHE A 235 16.69 -2.22 3.06
C PHE A 235 15.41 -1.87 2.29
N SER A 236 15.17 -0.59 2.00
CA SER A 236 14.01 -0.17 1.21
C SER A 236 14.16 -0.56 -0.27
N VAL A 237 13.04 -0.79 -0.93
CA VAL A 237 13.00 -1.29 -2.32
C VAL A 237 12.34 -0.25 -3.22
N PHE A 238 13.11 0.33 -4.13
CA PHE A 238 12.69 1.27 -5.17
C PHE A 238 12.79 0.66 -6.57
N VAL A 239 12.77 -0.67 -6.68
CA VAL A 239 12.86 -1.37 -7.97
C VAL A 239 11.78 -0.89 -8.93
N GLU A 240 12.15 -0.51 -10.15
CA GLU A 240 11.20 -0.01 -11.17
C GLU A 240 10.39 1.23 -10.71
N ALA A 241 10.77 1.89 -9.61
CA ALA A 241 10.13 3.13 -9.18
C ALA A 241 10.55 4.28 -10.10
N HIS A 242 9.65 5.27 -10.28
CA HIS A 242 9.87 6.38 -11.19
C HIS A 242 9.52 7.72 -10.54
N GLY A 243 10.40 8.70 -10.60
CA GLY A 243 10.12 10.04 -10.07
C GLY A 243 11.06 11.10 -10.65
N HIS A 244 10.53 12.30 -10.86
CA HIS A 244 11.31 13.50 -11.16
C HIS A 244 11.27 14.44 -9.98
N ASN A 245 12.36 15.18 -9.73
CA ASN A 245 12.51 16.08 -8.58
C ASN A 245 12.25 15.38 -7.23
N PHE A 246 12.50 14.07 -7.16
CA PHE A 246 12.43 13.31 -5.91
C PHE A 246 13.63 13.69 -5.02
N SER A 247 13.38 13.94 -3.73
CA SER A 247 14.40 14.37 -2.78
C SER A 247 14.46 13.44 -1.58
N ILE A 248 15.64 12.89 -1.31
CA ILE A 248 15.94 12.02 -0.18
C ILE A 248 17.32 12.37 0.39
N GLN A 249 17.46 13.61 0.84
CA GLN A 249 18.71 14.15 1.36
C GLN A 249 18.86 13.86 2.86
N ASN A 250 20.10 13.78 3.34
CA ASN A 250 20.43 13.51 4.75
C ASN A 250 19.78 12.21 5.28
N ALA A 251 19.61 11.21 4.42
CA ALA A 251 18.89 9.98 4.74
C ALA A 251 19.83 8.79 5.02
N ASP A 252 19.35 7.80 5.78
CA ASP A 252 19.98 6.48 5.87
C ASP A 252 19.33 5.53 4.86
N LEU A 253 20.05 5.17 3.80
CA LEU A 253 19.59 4.31 2.71
C LEU A 253 20.39 3.02 2.61
N LYS A 254 21.08 2.61 3.70
CA LYS A 254 21.90 1.39 3.70
C LYS A 254 21.17 0.20 3.09
N GLN A 255 21.83 -0.45 2.12
CA GLN A 255 21.30 -1.66 1.49
C GLN A 255 19.95 -1.49 0.76
N ALA A 256 19.56 -0.25 0.42
CA ALA A 256 18.39 -0.01 -0.41
C ALA A 256 18.63 -0.43 -1.87
N VAL A 257 17.54 -0.82 -2.56
CA VAL A 257 17.59 -1.37 -3.92
C VAL A 257 16.87 -0.43 -4.89
N PHE A 258 17.61 0.14 -5.82
CA PHE A 258 17.18 1.07 -6.87
C PHE A 258 17.24 0.44 -8.28
N ALA A 259 17.27 -0.89 -8.39
CA ALA A 259 17.45 -1.55 -9.67
C ALA A 259 16.33 -1.19 -10.67
N GLN A 260 16.70 -0.80 -11.88
CA GLN A 260 15.78 -0.34 -12.94
C GLN A 260 14.91 0.87 -12.57
N ALA A 261 15.24 1.60 -11.50
CA ALA A 261 14.52 2.80 -11.15
C ALA A 261 14.82 3.96 -12.11
N ASN A 262 13.92 4.92 -12.22
CA ASN A 262 14.16 6.19 -12.91
C ASN A 262 13.98 7.34 -11.90
N PHE A 263 15.07 8.01 -11.57
CA PHE A 263 15.09 9.14 -10.64
C PHE A 263 15.72 10.38 -11.28
N GLU A 264 15.42 10.63 -12.56
CA GLU A 264 16.00 11.78 -13.26
C GLU A 264 15.75 13.11 -12.52
N LYS A 265 16.81 13.90 -12.34
CA LYS A 265 16.79 15.18 -11.62
C LYS A 265 16.47 15.04 -10.12
N SER A 266 16.93 13.98 -9.48
CA SER A 266 16.72 13.73 -8.05
C SER A 266 17.91 14.08 -7.17
N HIS A 267 17.64 14.29 -5.88
CA HIS A 267 18.63 14.75 -4.90
C HIS A 267 18.80 13.73 -3.77
N PHE A 268 20.01 13.18 -3.65
CA PHE A 268 20.40 12.18 -2.64
C PHE A 268 21.44 12.74 -1.65
N ASP A 269 21.77 14.03 -1.74
CA ASP A 269 22.89 14.66 -1.05
C ASP A 269 22.97 14.34 0.44
N HIS A 270 24.20 14.18 0.93
CA HIS A 270 24.52 13.90 2.36
C HIS A 270 23.93 12.58 2.90
N SER A 271 23.51 11.66 2.04
CA SER A 271 22.90 10.40 2.46
C SER A 271 23.91 9.25 2.56
N ASP A 272 23.58 8.28 3.39
CA ASP A 272 24.30 7.02 3.46
C ASP A 272 23.70 6.02 2.47
N LEU A 273 24.36 5.88 1.33
CA LEU A 273 23.98 4.97 0.24
C LEU A 273 24.82 3.69 0.25
N SER A 274 25.48 3.38 1.37
CA SER A 274 26.34 2.20 1.41
C SER A 274 25.58 0.91 1.11
N LEU A 275 26.22 0.04 0.32
CA LEU A 275 25.68 -1.25 -0.14
C LEU A 275 24.39 -1.12 -0.97
N THR A 276 24.11 0.04 -1.56
CA THR A 276 22.92 0.21 -2.42
C THR A 276 23.11 -0.38 -3.81
N HIS A 277 22.02 -0.83 -4.43
CA HIS A 277 22.03 -1.45 -5.76
C HIS A 277 21.27 -0.61 -6.78
N TRP A 278 21.97 -0.02 -7.73
CA TRP A 278 21.45 0.87 -8.79
C TRP A 278 21.51 0.25 -10.17
N LYS A 279 21.56 -1.09 -10.23
CA LYS A 279 21.75 -1.82 -11.48
C LYS A 279 20.70 -1.43 -12.52
N LYS A 280 21.15 -0.95 -13.69
CA LYS A 280 20.28 -0.47 -14.80
C LYS A 280 19.35 0.70 -14.43
N ALA A 281 19.64 1.47 -13.39
CA ALA A 281 18.85 2.66 -13.06
C ALA A 281 19.13 3.83 -14.03
N SER A 282 18.12 4.67 -14.27
CA SER A 282 18.31 6.02 -14.84
C SER A 282 18.43 7.02 -13.69
N ALA A 283 19.61 7.61 -13.52
CA ALA A 283 19.90 8.63 -12.54
C ALA A 283 20.59 9.80 -13.24
N ILE A 284 20.02 10.27 -14.34
CA ILE A 284 20.50 11.43 -15.13
C ILE A 284 20.20 12.70 -14.34
N LYS A 285 21.15 13.64 -14.27
CA LYS A 285 21.02 14.91 -13.53
C LYS A 285 20.73 14.73 -12.04
N CYS A 286 21.17 13.62 -11.46
CA CYS A 286 21.06 13.38 -10.03
C CYS A 286 22.21 14.03 -9.25
N SER A 287 21.93 14.38 -8.00
CA SER A 287 22.95 14.86 -7.07
C SER A 287 23.25 13.79 -6.02
N PHE A 288 24.50 13.32 -5.99
CA PHE A 288 25.03 12.37 -5.00
C PHE A 288 26.15 13.01 -4.17
N ASN A 289 26.13 14.34 -4.01
CA ASN A 289 27.21 15.05 -3.33
C ASN A 289 27.23 14.67 -1.84
N ASN A 290 28.41 14.62 -1.24
CA ASN A 290 28.61 14.29 0.17
C ASN A 290 28.03 12.92 0.59
N CYS A 291 27.77 12.02 -0.35
CA CYS A 291 27.20 10.71 -0.04
C CYS A 291 28.29 9.71 0.42
N ASN A 292 27.90 8.79 1.31
CA ASN A 292 28.67 7.57 1.54
C ASN A 292 28.24 6.51 0.51
N LEU A 293 29.13 6.15 -0.41
CA LEU A 293 28.85 5.19 -1.48
C LEU A 293 29.56 3.84 -1.26
N TYR A 294 30.02 3.54 -0.04
CA TYR A 294 30.73 2.29 0.28
C TYR A 294 30.01 1.04 -0.28
N TYR A 295 30.64 0.29 -1.19
CA TYR A 295 30.05 -0.88 -1.87
C TYR A 295 28.77 -0.62 -2.69
N THR A 296 28.52 0.62 -3.11
CA THR A 296 27.40 0.93 -4.00
C THR A 296 27.64 0.33 -5.39
N ASP A 297 26.60 -0.21 -6.00
CA ASP A 297 26.67 -0.79 -7.34
C ASP A 297 25.85 0.02 -8.36
N PHE A 298 26.53 0.82 -9.17
CA PHE A 298 25.97 1.56 -10.31
C PHE A 298 26.09 0.82 -11.64
N SER A 299 26.27 -0.50 -11.65
CA SER A 299 26.48 -1.24 -12.90
C SER A 299 25.34 -1.01 -13.90
N TYR A 300 25.68 -0.71 -15.15
CA TYR A 300 24.76 -0.42 -16.26
C TYR A 300 23.81 0.77 -16.03
N SER A 301 24.01 1.60 -15.00
CA SER A 301 23.18 2.77 -14.79
C SER A 301 23.52 3.89 -15.77
N ASN A 302 22.60 4.84 -15.93
CA ASN A 302 22.88 6.11 -16.61
C ASN A 302 23.05 7.22 -15.57
N LEU A 303 24.26 7.76 -15.48
CA LEU A 303 24.68 8.81 -14.55
C LEU A 303 25.05 10.11 -15.29
N ASN A 304 24.65 10.28 -16.55
CA ASN A 304 24.98 11.47 -17.30
C ASN A 304 24.47 12.74 -16.59
N GLU A 305 25.30 13.78 -16.62
CA GLU A 305 25.02 15.07 -15.95
C GLU A 305 24.80 14.99 -14.43
N SER A 306 25.15 13.87 -13.77
CA SER A 306 25.05 13.72 -12.32
C SER A 306 26.32 14.13 -11.59
N THR A 307 26.18 14.61 -10.35
CA THR A 307 27.28 15.13 -9.53
C THR A 307 27.61 14.21 -8.36
N PHE A 308 28.89 14.15 -8.00
CA PHE A 308 29.45 13.29 -6.94
C PHE A 308 30.45 14.07 -6.07
N ASP A 309 30.24 15.37 -5.92
CA ASP A 309 31.17 16.26 -5.21
C ASP A 309 31.34 15.80 -3.76
N GLU A 310 32.57 15.57 -3.34
CA GLU A 310 32.92 15.07 -2.00
C GLU A 310 32.27 13.72 -1.60
N ALA A 311 31.79 12.95 -2.59
CA ALA A 311 31.25 11.62 -2.34
C ALA A 311 32.37 10.59 -2.02
N LYS A 312 32.09 9.66 -1.11
CA LYS A 312 33.05 8.62 -0.68
C LYS A 312 32.83 7.33 -1.47
N LEU A 313 33.69 7.07 -2.45
CA LEU A 313 33.53 6.00 -3.44
C LEU A 313 34.12 4.63 -3.06
N SER A 314 34.52 4.39 -1.81
CA SER A 314 35.18 3.14 -1.40
C SER A 314 34.47 1.85 -1.88
N GLU A 315 35.09 1.09 -2.78
CA GLU A 315 34.53 -0.14 -3.39
C GLU A 315 33.24 0.09 -4.22
N THR A 316 33.07 1.29 -4.80
CA THR A 316 31.89 1.64 -5.61
C THR A 316 32.04 1.14 -7.04
N ARG A 317 31.09 0.35 -7.53
CA ARG A 317 31.15 -0.26 -8.88
C ARG A 317 30.46 0.59 -9.93
N PHE A 318 31.14 0.80 -11.05
CA PHE A 318 30.64 1.54 -12.22
C PHE A 318 30.65 0.71 -13.51
N HIS A 319 30.58 -0.62 -13.39
CA HIS A 319 30.67 -1.54 -14.53
C HIS A 319 29.63 -1.21 -15.62
N ARG A 320 30.09 -0.80 -16.80
CA ARG A 320 29.24 -0.33 -17.92
C ARG A 320 28.26 0.81 -17.55
N ALA A 321 28.50 1.55 -16.47
CA ALA A 321 27.75 2.77 -16.17
C ALA A 321 28.04 3.84 -17.25
N LEU A 322 27.03 4.62 -17.62
CA LEU A 322 27.19 5.77 -18.52
C LEU A 322 27.44 7.02 -17.67
N THR A 323 28.50 7.75 -17.98
CA THR A 323 28.80 9.05 -17.36
C THR A 323 29.67 9.87 -18.31
N GLU A 324 29.48 11.18 -18.28
CA GLU A 324 30.31 12.15 -19.00
C GLU A 324 31.50 12.64 -18.14
N GLN A 325 31.49 12.35 -16.83
CA GLN A 325 32.61 12.64 -15.93
C GLN A 325 33.75 11.65 -16.19
N SER A 326 34.82 12.14 -16.82
CA SER A 326 35.94 11.31 -17.27
C SER A 326 36.73 10.65 -16.13
N ASP A 327 36.74 11.27 -14.95
CA ASP A 327 37.54 10.88 -13.79
C ASP A 327 36.76 10.04 -12.76
N LEU A 328 35.43 10.10 -12.76
CA LEU A 328 34.57 9.43 -11.77
C LEU A 328 34.90 7.93 -11.60
N LYS A 329 35.08 7.21 -12.70
CA LYS A 329 35.36 5.76 -12.68
C LYS A 329 36.80 5.41 -12.27
N THR A 330 37.68 6.40 -12.28
CA THR A 330 39.10 6.28 -11.92
C THR A 330 39.42 6.92 -10.56
N ALA A 331 38.43 7.55 -9.93
CA ALA A 331 38.58 8.19 -8.64
C ALA A 331 38.93 7.16 -7.55
N PRO A 332 39.62 7.57 -6.47
CA PRO A 332 39.99 6.66 -5.39
C PRO A 332 38.77 5.90 -4.81
N GLY A 333 38.87 4.57 -4.79
CA GLY A 333 37.80 3.67 -4.32
C GLY A 333 36.83 3.21 -5.42
N ALA A 334 36.79 3.89 -6.58
CA ALA A 334 35.96 3.47 -7.70
C ALA A 334 36.49 2.20 -8.35
N ILE A 335 35.56 1.31 -8.71
CA ILE A 335 35.79 0.10 -9.48
C ILE A 335 35.16 0.34 -10.85
N GLU A 336 36.00 0.67 -11.84
CA GLU A 336 35.57 0.98 -13.22
C GLU A 336 34.74 -0.16 -13.83
N LYS A 337 35.16 -1.41 -13.61
CA LYS A 337 34.55 -2.61 -14.19
C LYS A 337 34.82 -3.86 -13.36
N ASP A 338 33.92 -4.83 -13.46
CA ASP A 338 34.20 -6.21 -13.06
C ASP A 338 34.88 -6.91 -14.25
N ALA A 339 36.16 -7.26 -14.10
CA ALA A 339 36.97 -7.79 -15.20
C ALA A 339 36.44 -9.12 -15.74
N ALA A 340 36.04 -10.04 -14.86
CA ALA A 340 35.52 -11.36 -15.26
C ALA A 340 34.17 -11.22 -15.95
N LEU A 341 33.29 -10.37 -15.41
CA LEU A 341 32.00 -10.06 -16.04
C LEU A 341 32.19 -9.37 -17.39
N PHE A 342 33.13 -8.43 -17.49
CA PHE A 342 33.42 -7.70 -18.72
C PHE A 342 33.89 -8.63 -19.85
N GLU A 343 34.82 -9.53 -19.55
CA GLU A 343 35.31 -10.53 -20.52
C GLU A 343 34.19 -11.47 -20.98
N ALA A 344 33.35 -11.93 -20.06
CA ALA A 344 32.21 -12.78 -20.37
C ALA A 344 31.18 -12.08 -21.27
N GLU A 345 30.97 -10.77 -21.06
CA GLU A 345 30.08 -9.96 -21.89
C GLU A 345 30.63 -9.70 -23.29
N LEU A 346 31.91 -9.36 -23.41
CA LEU A 346 32.57 -9.18 -24.71
C LEU A 346 32.50 -10.46 -25.55
N TRP A 347 32.76 -11.60 -24.92
CA TRP A 347 32.60 -12.91 -25.57
C TRP A 347 31.16 -13.10 -26.04
N SER A 348 30.18 -12.85 -25.18
CA SER A 348 28.75 -12.99 -25.53
C SER A 348 28.32 -12.08 -26.70
N GLU A 349 28.80 -10.83 -26.74
CA GLU A 349 28.51 -9.86 -27.82
C GLU A 349 29.11 -10.30 -29.17
N GLN A 350 30.33 -10.84 -29.18
CA GLN A 350 30.98 -11.37 -30.38
C GLN A 350 30.23 -12.59 -30.97
N PHE A 351 29.74 -13.50 -30.13
CA PHE A 351 28.98 -14.67 -30.61
C PHE A 351 27.58 -14.32 -31.10
N ARG A 352 26.93 -13.33 -30.47
CA ARG A 352 25.59 -12.86 -30.89
C ARG A 352 25.63 -12.13 -32.25
N THR A 353 26.70 -11.38 -32.53
CA THR A 353 26.90 -10.73 -33.83
C THR A 353 27.28 -11.72 -34.94
N ASN A 354 28.13 -12.71 -34.65
CA ASN A 354 28.50 -13.75 -35.61
C ASN A 354 27.32 -14.66 -36.01
N SER A 355 26.38 -14.93 -35.09
CA SER A 355 25.17 -15.71 -35.38
C SER A 355 24.14 -14.93 -36.23
N GLN A 356 24.06 -13.60 -36.10
CA GLN A 356 23.19 -12.78 -36.97
C GLN A 356 23.75 -12.60 -38.39
N ASN A 357 25.08 -12.52 -38.54
CA ASN A 357 25.73 -12.41 -39.86
C ASN A 357 25.72 -13.72 -40.66
N THR A 358 25.60 -14.88 -40.01
CA THR A 358 25.51 -16.18 -40.70
C THR A 358 24.12 -16.50 -41.25
N SER A 359 23.07 -15.82 -40.77
CA SER A 359 21.70 -15.94 -41.29
C SER A 359 21.41 -15.21 -42.62
N GLN A 360 22.37 -14.49 -43.21
CA GLN A 360 22.22 -13.82 -44.52
C GLN A 360 22.89 -14.57 -45.71
N VAL A 361 23.45 -15.77 -45.51
CA VAL A 361 24.20 -16.51 -46.56
C VAL A 361 23.58 -17.87 -46.91
N SER A 362 22.26 -17.97 -47.09
CA SER A 362 21.65 -19.23 -47.57
C SER A 362 20.47 -19.10 -48.54
N ASP A 363 20.44 -18.09 -49.41
CA ASP A 363 19.55 -18.04 -50.56
C ASP A 363 20.31 -18.21 -51.88
N THR A 364 20.78 -19.42 -52.15
CA THR A 364 21.03 -19.89 -53.52
C THR A 364 20.32 -21.22 -53.73
N LYS A 365 18.99 -21.14 -53.90
CA LYS A 365 18.20 -22.26 -54.42
C LYS A 365 18.57 -22.51 -55.88
N GLY A 366 19.25 -23.63 -56.16
CA GLY A 366 19.33 -24.20 -57.48
C GLY A 366 17.97 -24.74 -57.93
N PRO A 367 17.66 -24.75 -59.25
CA PRO A 367 16.35 -25.16 -59.75
C PRO A 367 16.26 -26.69 -59.78
N LEU A 368 15.15 -27.23 -59.28
CA LEU A 368 14.77 -28.62 -59.52
C LEU A 368 13.52 -28.64 -60.41
N SER A 369 13.67 -29.47 -61.43
CA SER A 369 12.81 -29.91 -62.52
C SER A 369 11.33 -30.10 -62.22
#